data_AF-K1TFT7-F1
#
_entry.id   AF-K1TFT7-F1
#
_cell.length_a   1.000
_cell.length_b   1.000
_cell.length_c   1.000
_cell.angle_alpha   90.00
_cell.angle_beta   90.00
_cell.angle_gamma   90.00
#
_symmetry.space_group_name_H-M   'P 1'
#
loop_
_entity.id
_entity.type
_entity.pdbx_description
1 polymer ?
#
loop_
_entity_poly.entity_id
_entity_poly.type
_entity_poly.pdbx_seq_one_letter_code
_entity_poly.pdbx_strand_id
1 'polypeptide(L)'
;MKNLEASWKEKTDFWANNAINYVYSIAYKCFKEKDLGICTLPHVIAFALSDSNLVFEWLSEDPEIALNMSSMLTAWKLGAQQQTAGAVSSAQTPLVLLNNKYIFWVLSPLPEEEFSLDITNKEHPTLLCVGNAPTIKEAVSPAISCIGSVLMSQMNNPGKATSVFMVDEFPTSFCKV
;
A
#
# COMPACT_ATOMS: atom_id res chain seq x y z
N MET A 1 -3.10 1.96 -3.03
CA MET A 1 -3.27 1.60 -4.45
C MET A 1 -3.78 2.75 -5.33
N LYS A 2 -4.89 3.43 -5.00
CA LYS A 2 -5.46 4.51 -5.84
C LYS A 2 -4.54 5.71 -6.15
N ASN A 3 -3.50 5.92 -5.35
CA ASN A 3 -2.49 6.97 -5.60
C ASN A 3 -1.31 6.52 -6.45
N LEU A 4 -1.14 5.20 -6.62
CA LEU A 4 -0.05 4.63 -7.39
C LEU A 4 -0.44 4.44 -8.86
N GLU A 5 -1.74 4.31 -9.14
CA GLU A 5 -2.28 4.14 -10.49
C GLU A 5 -3.41 5.15 -10.72
N ALA A 6 -3.18 6.11 -11.63
CA ALA A 6 -4.08 7.24 -11.85
C ALA A 6 -5.44 6.82 -12.42
N SER A 7 -5.46 5.75 -13.22
CA SER A 7 -6.70 5.23 -13.83
C SER A 7 -7.73 4.71 -12.81
N TRP A 8 -7.31 4.37 -11.58
CA TRP A 8 -8.20 3.82 -10.56
C TRP A 8 -8.95 4.87 -9.74
N LYS A 9 -8.71 6.17 -9.99
CA LYS A 9 -9.41 7.28 -9.33
C LYS A 9 -10.82 7.50 -9.89
N GLU A 10 -11.05 7.23 -11.17
CA GLU A 10 -12.32 7.52 -11.86
C GLU A 10 -13.15 6.28 -12.21
N LYS A 11 -12.51 5.12 -12.46
CA LYS A 11 -13.20 3.84 -12.67
C LYS A 11 -12.49 2.74 -11.89
N THR A 12 -13.15 2.21 -10.86
CA THR A 12 -12.66 0.99 -10.22
C THR A 12 -13.13 -0.21 -11.05
N ASP A 13 -12.37 -0.53 -12.10
CA ASP A 13 -12.63 -1.71 -12.91
C ASP A 13 -12.45 -3.01 -12.09
N PHE A 14 -13.05 -4.10 -12.57
CA PHE A 14 -12.96 -5.44 -11.95
C PHE A 14 -11.51 -5.82 -11.59
N TRP A 15 -10.55 -5.47 -12.46
CA TRP A 15 -9.12 -5.71 -12.24
C TRP A 15 -8.54 -4.90 -11.07
N ALA A 16 -8.96 -3.64 -10.91
CA ALA A 16 -8.51 -2.78 -9.82
C ALA A 16 -8.99 -3.31 -8.46
N ASN A 17 -10.24 -3.79 -8.38
CA ASN A 17 -10.78 -4.38 -7.15
C ASN A 17 -10.05 -5.66 -6.76
N ASN A 18 -9.81 -6.56 -7.72
CA ASN A 18 -9.05 -7.79 -7.45
C ASN A 18 -7.60 -7.50 -7.07
N ALA A 19 -6.95 -6.51 -7.71
CA ALA A 19 -5.60 -6.09 -7.34
C ALA A 19 -5.55 -5.50 -5.92
N ILE A 20 -6.54 -4.68 -5.53
CA ILE A 20 -6.65 -4.16 -4.17
C ILE A 20 -6.85 -5.31 -3.17
N ASN A 21 -7.74 -6.26 -3.46
CA ASN A 21 -7.99 -7.41 -2.59
C ASN A 21 -6.73 -8.27 -2.43
N TYR A 22 -5.99 -8.52 -3.52
CA TYR A 22 -4.73 -9.25 -3.48
C TYR A 22 -3.71 -8.59 -2.53
N VAL A 23 -3.46 -7.29 -2.69
CA VAL A 23 -2.52 -6.56 -1.82
C VAL A 23 -3.03 -6.47 -0.38
N TYR A 24 -4.33 -6.27 -0.19
CA TYR A 24 -4.96 -6.26 1.13
C TYR A 24 -4.77 -7.60 1.86
N SER A 25 -4.97 -8.71 1.16
CA SER A 25 -4.85 -10.04 1.74
C SER A 25 -3.41 -10.37 2.14
N ILE A 26 -2.43 -9.96 1.34
CA ILE A 26 -1.00 -10.03 1.70
C ILE A 26 -0.72 -9.19 2.95
N ALA A 27 -1.18 -7.94 2.98
CA ALA A 27 -0.98 -7.05 4.12
C ALA A 27 -1.64 -7.60 5.40
N TYR A 28 -2.82 -8.19 5.28
CA TYR A 28 -3.53 -8.76 6.41
C TYR A 28 -2.86 -10.03 6.93
N LYS A 29 -2.36 -10.90 6.04
CA LYS A 29 -1.55 -12.07 6.42
C LYS A 29 -0.25 -11.64 7.14
N CYS A 30 0.45 -10.65 6.59
CA CYS A 30 1.63 -10.03 7.23
C CYS A 30 1.31 -9.50 8.64
N PHE A 31 0.14 -8.87 8.82
CA PHE A 31 -0.31 -8.38 10.12
C PHE A 31 -0.62 -9.52 11.11
N LYS A 32 -1.28 -10.59 10.66
CA LYS A 32 -1.54 -11.78 11.50
C LYS A 32 -0.26 -12.49 11.93
N GLU A 33 0.78 -12.43 11.11
CA GLU A 33 2.09 -13.05 11.34
C GLU A 33 3.15 -12.04 11.81
N LYS A 34 2.74 -10.88 12.34
CA LYS A 34 3.65 -9.82 12.79
C LYS A 34 4.70 -10.27 13.82
N ASP A 35 4.40 -11.31 14.59
CA ASP A 35 5.32 -11.88 15.59
C ASP A 35 6.54 -12.56 14.94
N LEU A 36 6.47 -12.88 13.64
CA LEU A 36 7.60 -13.33 12.83
C LEU A 36 8.46 -12.17 12.30
N GLY A 37 8.11 -10.91 12.63
CA GLY A 37 8.79 -9.71 12.16
C GLY A 37 8.36 -9.23 10.76
N ILE A 38 7.31 -9.82 10.17
CA ILE A 38 6.92 -9.58 8.77
C ILE A 38 5.79 -8.55 8.59
N CYS A 39 5.77 -7.47 9.35
CA CYS A 39 4.67 -6.48 9.35
C CYS A 39 5.12 -5.06 8.94
N THR A 40 5.90 -4.95 7.85
CA THR A 40 6.27 -3.65 7.28
C THR A 40 5.80 -3.52 5.83
N LEU A 41 5.67 -2.29 5.34
CA LEU A 41 5.26 -2.05 3.95
C LEU A 41 6.22 -2.72 2.93
N PRO A 42 7.55 -2.73 3.16
CA PRO A 42 8.47 -3.52 2.34
C PRO A 42 8.20 -5.02 2.30
N HIS A 43 7.77 -5.65 3.40
CA HIS A 43 7.35 -7.07 3.38
C HIS A 43 6.15 -7.27 2.44
N VAL A 44 5.12 -6.42 2.55
CA VAL A 44 3.93 -6.49 1.69
C VAL A 44 4.30 -6.33 0.22
N ILE A 45 5.18 -5.37 -0.11
CA ILE A 45 5.66 -5.15 -1.49
C ILE A 45 6.44 -6.37 -1.97
N ALA A 46 7.36 -6.90 -1.16
CA ALA A 46 8.18 -8.05 -1.53
C ALA A 46 7.32 -9.29 -1.81
N PHE A 47 6.34 -9.60 -0.97
CA PHE A 47 5.40 -10.70 -1.21
C PHE A 47 4.56 -10.45 -2.47
N ALA A 48 4.03 -9.25 -2.67
CA ALA A 48 3.22 -8.94 -3.84
C ALA A 48 3.99 -9.06 -5.17
N LEU A 49 5.30 -8.78 -5.16
CA LEU A 49 6.19 -8.88 -6.32
C LEU A 49 6.83 -10.28 -6.51
N SER A 50 6.62 -11.20 -5.56
CA SER A 50 7.13 -12.57 -5.64
C SER A 50 6.27 -13.45 -6.56
N ASP A 51 6.68 -14.72 -6.72
CA ASP A 51 5.92 -15.71 -7.50
C ASP A 51 4.48 -15.82 -6.98
N SER A 52 3.52 -15.48 -7.82
CA SER A 52 2.11 -15.43 -7.43
C SER A 52 1.57 -16.79 -7.00
N ASN A 53 2.08 -17.91 -7.53
CA ASN A 53 1.61 -19.24 -7.12
C ASN A 53 1.98 -19.53 -5.67
N LEU A 54 3.22 -19.21 -5.26
CA LEU A 54 3.66 -19.35 -3.88
C LEU A 54 2.86 -18.43 -2.95
N VAL A 55 2.57 -17.20 -3.41
CA VAL A 55 1.76 -16.26 -2.63
C VAL A 55 0.32 -16.75 -2.49
N PHE A 56 -0.31 -17.26 -3.54
CA PHE A 56 -1.66 -17.84 -3.44
C PHE A 56 -1.71 -19.06 -2.53
N GLU A 57 -0.68 -19.92 -2.57
CA GLU A 57 -0.55 -21.05 -1.67
C GLU A 57 -0.49 -20.57 -0.21
N TRP A 58 0.44 -19.67 0.12
CA TRP A 58 0.59 -19.08 1.46
C TRP A 58 -0.68 -18.36 1.96
N LEU A 59 -1.36 -17.59 1.10
CA LEU A 59 -2.62 -16.94 1.45
C LEU A 59 -3.76 -17.94 1.68
N SER A 60 -3.71 -19.10 1.01
CA SER A 60 -4.75 -20.14 1.14
C SER A 60 -4.65 -20.96 2.43
N GLU A 61 -3.52 -20.88 3.14
CA GLU A 61 -3.31 -21.54 4.43
C GLU A 61 -4.20 -20.93 5.53
N ASP A 62 -4.58 -19.66 5.40
CA ASP A 62 -5.45 -18.97 6.35
C ASP A 62 -6.91 -19.02 5.88
N PRO A 63 -7.83 -19.72 6.60
CA PRO A 63 -9.21 -19.89 6.17
C PRO A 63 -9.99 -18.57 6.00
N GLU A 64 -9.67 -17.56 6.80
CA GLU A 64 -10.35 -16.27 6.77
C GLU A 64 -9.96 -15.48 5.51
N ILE A 65 -8.66 -15.48 5.21
CA ILE A 65 -8.12 -14.83 4.01
C ILE A 65 -8.57 -15.59 2.75
N ALA A 66 -8.54 -16.91 2.81
CA ALA A 66 -9.00 -17.76 1.71
C ALA A 66 -10.47 -17.52 1.37
N LEU A 67 -11.32 -17.28 2.37
CA LEU A 67 -12.73 -16.94 2.15
C LEU A 67 -12.89 -15.58 1.47
N ASN A 68 -12.16 -14.57 1.94
CA ASN A 68 -12.16 -13.21 1.38
C ASN A 68 -11.63 -13.15 -0.07
N MET A 69 -10.76 -14.11 -0.43
CA MET A 69 -10.19 -14.27 -1.76
C MET A 69 -10.80 -15.42 -2.56
N SER A 70 -11.95 -15.95 -2.14
CA SER A 70 -12.55 -17.16 -2.72
C SER A 70 -12.68 -17.13 -4.25
N SER A 71 -13.02 -15.99 -4.85
CA SER A 71 -13.08 -15.81 -6.30
C SER A 71 -11.73 -16.00 -6.99
N MET A 72 -10.68 -15.35 -6.47
CA MET A 72 -9.31 -15.44 -7.01
C MET A 72 -8.69 -16.81 -6.78
N LEU A 73 -8.86 -17.40 -5.59
CA LEU A 73 -8.36 -18.73 -5.28
C LEU A 73 -9.05 -19.82 -6.08
N THR A 74 -10.36 -19.68 -6.35
CA THR A 74 -11.08 -20.62 -7.22
C THR A 74 -10.56 -20.53 -8.66
N ALA A 75 -10.39 -19.31 -9.19
CA ALA A 75 -9.80 -19.12 -10.52
C ALA A 75 -8.38 -19.72 -10.61
N TRP A 76 -7.56 -19.52 -9.57
CA TRP A 76 -6.22 -20.11 -9.50
C TRP A 76 -6.25 -21.64 -9.46
N LYS A 77 -7.08 -22.25 -8.60
CA LYS A 77 -7.24 -23.71 -8.47
C LYS A 77 -7.79 -24.37 -9.73
N LEU A 78 -8.66 -23.68 -10.47
CA LEU A 78 -9.20 -24.16 -11.75
C LEU A 78 -8.24 -23.96 -12.94
N GLY A 79 -7.04 -23.42 -12.70
CA GLY A 79 -6.06 -23.16 -13.75
C GLY A 79 -6.44 -22.00 -14.68
N ALA A 80 -7.34 -21.10 -14.26
CA ALA A 80 -7.72 -19.90 -15.00
C ALA A 80 -6.64 -18.80 -14.88
N GLN A 81 -5.42 -19.13 -15.30
CA GLN A 81 -4.21 -18.32 -15.14
C GLN A 81 -4.34 -16.92 -15.77
N GLN A 82 -5.13 -16.77 -16.84
CA GLN A 82 -5.32 -15.48 -17.49
C GLN A 82 -6.06 -14.46 -16.60
N GLN A 83 -7.03 -14.90 -15.79
CA GLN A 83 -7.73 -14.01 -14.85
C GLN A 83 -6.86 -13.69 -13.63
N THR A 84 -6.20 -14.68 -13.04
CA THR A 84 -5.34 -14.43 -11.87
C THR A 84 -4.14 -13.56 -12.24
N ALA A 85 -3.50 -13.82 -13.39
CA ALA A 85 -2.38 -13.02 -13.88
C ALA A 85 -2.78 -11.56 -14.17
N GLY A 86 -3.99 -11.31 -14.70
CA GLY A 86 -4.48 -9.95 -14.94
C GLY A 86 -4.60 -9.14 -13.65
N ALA A 87 -5.13 -9.74 -12.59
CA ALA A 87 -5.26 -9.10 -11.28
C ALA A 87 -3.90 -8.90 -10.59
N VAL A 88 -3.03 -9.92 -10.63
CA VAL A 88 -1.67 -9.84 -10.07
C VAL A 88 -0.85 -8.77 -10.78
N SER A 89 -0.84 -8.76 -12.11
CA SER A 89 -0.09 -7.76 -12.89
C SER A 89 -0.60 -6.33 -12.61
N SER A 90 -1.91 -6.17 -12.45
CA SER A 90 -2.54 -4.90 -12.06
C SER A 90 -2.11 -4.43 -10.67
N ALA A 91 -1.83 -5.36 -9.74
CA ALA A 91 -1.26 -5.04 -8.43
C ALA A 91 0.25 -4.76 -8.50
N GLN A 92 1.01 -5.56 -9.25
CA GLN A 92 2.47 -5.47 -9.30
C GLN A 92 2.96 -4.19 -9.99
N THR A 93 2.30 -3.77 -11.07
CA THR A 93 2.68 -2.58 -11.87
C THR A 93 2.91 -1.34 -11.00
N PRO A 94 1.94 -0.89 -10.18
CA PRO A 94 2.14 0.25 -9.29
C PRO A 94 3.12 -0.04 -8.14
N LEU A 95 3.23 -1.28 -7.66
CA LEU A 95 4.10 -1.64 -6.54
C LEU A 95 5.58 -1.69 -6.92
N VAL A 96 5.90 -1.98 -8.18
CA VAL A 96 7.29 -1.91 -8.69
C VAL A 96 7.89 -0.51 -8.52
N LEU A 97 7.07 0.54 -8.62
CA LEU A 97 7.52 1.93 -8.39
C LEU A 97 8.03 2.16 -6.97
N LEU A 98 7.56 1.37 -6.00
CA LEU A 98 7.98 1.43 -4.60
C LEU A 98 9.16 0.50 -4.28
N ASN A 99 9.55 -0.39 -5.21
CA ASN A 99 10.63 -1.36 -5.03
C ASN A 99 12.01 -0.70 -5.18
N ASN A 100 12.35 0.15 -4.21
CA ASN A 100 13.60 0.89 -4.17
C ASN A 100 14.26 0.71 -2.80
N LYS A 101 15.56 0.41 -2.77
CA LYS A 101 16.33 0.21 -1.52
C LYS A 101 16.20 1.37 -0.53
N TYR A 102 16.12 2.61 -1.01
CA TYR A 102 15.97 3.80 -0.15
C TYR A 102 14.56 3.90 0.43
N ILE A 103 13.54 3.59 -0.37
CA ILE A 103 12.14 3.53 0.09
C ILE A 103 11.99 2.41 1.13
N PHE A 104 12.58 1.25 0.86
CA PHE A 104 12.53 0.10 1.77
C PHE A 104 13.23 0.39 3.10
N TRP A 105 14.36 1.10 3.06
CA TRP A 105 15.08 1.53 4.25
C TRP A 105 14.24 2.49 5.11
N VAL A 106 13.62 3.52 4.49
CA VAL A 106 12.77 4.49 5.21
C VAL A 106 11.49 3.83 5.78
N LEU A 107 10.91 2.88 5.06
CA LEU A 107 9.64 2.24 5.40
C LEU A 107 9.79 0.93 6.20
N SER A 108 11.00 0.61 6.66
CA SER A 108 11.29 -0.47 7.60
C SER A 108 12.00 0.07 8.84
N PRO A 109 11.32 0.92 9.65
CA PRO A 109 11.92 1.44 10.87
C PRO A 109 12.20 0.30 11.85
N LEU A 110 13.22 0.46 12.68
CA LEU A 110 13.37 -0.36 13.88
C LEU A 110 12.22 -0.08 14.86
N PRO A 111 11.89 -0.99 15.80
CA PRO A 111 10.81 -0.78 16.77
C PRO A 111 10.93 0.54 17.56
N GLU A 112 12.15 0.98 17.84
CA GLU A 112 12.45 2.25 18.49
C GLU A 112 12.33 3.49 17.58
N GLU A 113 12.31 3.30 16.27
CA GLU A 113 12.16 4.34 15.24
C GLU A 113 10.72 4.41 14.69
N GLU A 114 9.87 3.45 15.07
CA GLU A 114 8.48 3.40 14.62
C GLU A 114 7.72 4.61 15.17
N PHE A 115 7.15 5.40 14.27
CA PHE A 115 6.33 6.55 14.62
C PHE A 115 4.95 6.45 13.97
N SER A 116 3.94 6.96 14.69
CA SER A 116 2.58 7.01 14.18
C SER A 116 2.43 8.13 13.15
N LEU A 117 1.79 7.82 12.03
CA LEU A 117 1.35 8.83 11.06
C LEU A 117 0.11 9.61 11.55
N ASP A 118 -0.44 9.30 12.72
CA ASP A 118 -1.50 10.12 13.34
C ASP A 118 -0.91 11.38 13.98
N ILE A 119 -0.57 12.35 13.13
CA ILE A 119 -0.06 13.67 13.56
C ILE A 119 -1.09 14.48 14.36
N THR A 120 -2.35 14.07 14.32
CA THR A 120 -3.48 14.76 14.93
C THR A 120 -3.82 14.27 16.34
N ASN A 121 -3.00 13.35 16.88
CA ASN A 121 -3.13 12.85 18.24
C ASN A 121 -2.91 14.01 19.24
N LYS A 122 -3.88 14.22 20.14
CA LYS A 122 -3.84 15.27 21.16
C LYS A 122 -2.79 15.01 22.25
N GLU A 123 -2.51 13.73 22.53
CA GLU A 123 -1.53 13.32 23.54
C GLU A 123 -0.09 13.43 23.00
N HIS A 124 0.07 13.21 21.69
CA HIS A 124 1.36 13.24 21.01
C HIS A 124 1.27 14.06 19.71
N PRO A 125 1.14 15.40 19.80
CA PRO A 125 1.10 16.25 18.62
C PRO A 125 2.43 16.16 17.87
N THR A 126 2.36 15.89 16.57
CA THR A 126 3.57 15.64 15.76
C THR A 126 3.63 16.61 14.59
N LEU A 127 4.80 17.23 14.39
CA LEU A 127 5.09 18.01 13.18
C LEU A 127 5.83 17.12 12.19
N LEU A 128 5.18 16.82 11.06
CA LEU A 128 5.77 16.02 9.98
C LEU A 128 6.08 16.92 8.78
N CYS A 129 7.34 16.93 8.35
CA CYS A 129 7.78 17.60 7.14
C CYS A 129 8.29 16.56 6.15
N VAL A 130 7.74 16.56 4.93
CA VAL A 130 8.15 15.66 3.86
C VAL A 130 8.77 16.48 2.74
N GLY A 131 10.08 16.36 2.58
CA GLY A 131 10.84 17.01 1.52
C GLY A 131 10.91 16.14 0.27
N ASN A 132 10.78 16.77 -0.90
CA ASN A 132 11.04 16.13 -2.18
C ASN A 132 12.39 16.63 -2.74
N ALA A 133 13.10 15.76 -3.47
CA ALA A 133 14.32 16.11 -4.18
C ALA A 133 14.02 16.16 -5.69
N PRO A 134 14.13 17.32 -6.37
CA PRO A 134 13.75 17.48 -7.78
C PRO A 134 14.45 16.48 -8.72
N THR A 135 15.68 16.08 -8.40
CA THR A 135 16.50 15.14 -9.18
C THR A 135 15.97 13.71 -9.19
N ILE A 136 15.15 13.32 -8.20
CA ILE A 136 14.62 11.96 -8.05
C ILE A 136 13.10 11.95 -7.86
N LYS A 137 12.43 13.03 -8.27
CA LYS A 137 10.99 13.25 -8.06
C LYS A 137 10.14 12.05 -8.47
N GLU A 138 10.38 11.46 -9.64
CA GLU A 138 9.58 10.32 -10.13
C GLU A 138 9.68 9.08 -9.22
N ALA A 139 10.83 8.85 -8.60
CA ALA A 139 11.04 7.70 -7.73
C ALA A 139 10.40 7.88 -6.34
N VAL A 140 10.42 9.10 -5.79
CA VAL A 140 9.93 9.35 -4.42
C VAL A 140 8.47 9.81 -4.37
N SER A 141 7.94 10.38 -5.46
CA SER A 141 6.56 10.89 -5.52
C SER A 141 5.50 9.85 -5.14
N PRO A 142 5.58 8.58 -5.58
CA PRO A 142 4.61 7.56 -5.20
C PRO A 142 4.55 7.33 -3.68
N ALA A 143 5.71 7.26 -3.01
CA ALA A 143 5.79 7.07 -1.57
C ALA A 143 5.26 8.30 -0.80
N ILE A 144 5.64 9.51 -1.22
CA ILE A 144 5.16 10.77 -0.63
C ILE A 144 3.64 10.89 -0.76
N SER A 145 3.08 10.55 -1.93
CA SER A 145 1.64 10.58 -2.20
C SER A 145 0.88 9.58 -1.31
N CYS A 146 1.43 8.39 -1.10
CA CYS A 146 0.91 7.41 -0.15
C CYS A 146 0.88 7.94 1.28
N ILE A 147 1.99 8.49 1.78
CA ILE A 147 2.08 9.08 3.12
C ILE A 147 1.05 10.20 3.28
N GLY A 148 1.02 11.15 2.34
CA GLY A 148 0.07 12.27 2.35
C GLY A 148 -1.40 11.82 2.38
N SER A 149 -1.73 10.73 1.70
CA SER A 149 -3.09 10.19 1.70
C SER A 149 -3.49 9.56 3.04
N VAL A 150 -2.55 8.89 3.71
CA VAL A 150 -2.78 8.37 5.08
C VAL A 150 -2.98 9.54 6.03
N LEU A 151 -2.14 10.57 5.95
CA LEU A 151 -2.27 11.79 6.78
C LEU A 151 -3.63 12.47 6.60
N MET A 152 -4.04 12.71 5.35
CA MET A 152 -5.36 13.31 5.07
C MET A 152 -6.50 12.45 5.62
N SER A 153 -6.41 11.13 5.51
CA SER A 153 -7.41 10.22 6.08
C SER A 153 -7.45 10.30 7.60
N GLN A 154 -6.30 10.44 8.28
CA GLN A 154 -6.24 10.58 9.74
C GLN A 154 -6.82 11.92 10.19
N MET A 155 -6.51 13.00 9.48
CA MET A 155 -7.02 14.36 9.75
C MET A 155 -8.54 14.48 9.58
N ASN A 156 -9.13 13.67 8.70
CA ASN A 156 -10.58 13.71 8.44
C ASN A 156 -11.42 12.98 9.50
N ASN A 157 -10.81 12.44 10.56
CA ASN A 157 -11.54 11.76 11.64
C ASN A 157 -12.09 12.77 12.67
N PRO A 158 -13.33 12.59 13.17
CA PRO A 158 -13.89 13.43 14.22
C PRO A 158 -13.08 13.36 15.54
N GLY A 159 -13.04 14.46 16.28
CA GLY A 159 -12.45 14.51 17.64
C GLY A 159 -10.93 14.69 17.70
N LYS A 160 -10.25 14.81 16.56
CA LYS A 160 -8.82 15.06 16.42
C LYS A 160 -8.41 16.50 16.74
N ALA A 161 -7.11 16.75 16.95
CA ALA A 161 -6.58 18.09 17.16
C ALA A 161 -6.63 18.94 15.88
N THR A 162 -6.83 20.25 16.02
CA THR A 162 -6.74 21.18 14.89
C THR A 162 -5.34 21.11 14.28
N SER A 163 -5.26 20.78 12.99
CA SER A 163 -4.00 20.53 12.30
C SER A 163 -3.99 21.27 10.95
N VAL A 164 -2.81 21.64 10.47
CA VAL A 164 -2.63 22.31 9.19
C VAL A 164 -1.87 21.39 8.26
N PHE A 165 -2.40 21.16 7.06
CA PHE A 165 -1.74 20.41 5.99
C PHE A 165 -1.33 21.40 4.90
N MET A 166 -0.02 21.70 4.81
CA MET A 166 0.54 22.62 3.83
C MET A 166 1.25 21.82 2.74
N VAL A 167 0.93 22.11 1.48
CA VAL A 167 1.54 21.47 0.31
C VAL A 167 2.02 22.56 -0.63
N ASP A 168 3.32 22.58 -0.88
CA ASP A 168 3.96 23.57 -1.75
C ASP A 168 3.67 23.28 -3.25
N GLU A 169 3.61 22.00 -3.64
CA GLU A 169 3.34 21.58 -5.02
C GLU A 169 2.02 20.78 -5.14
N PHE A 170 0.86 21.46 -5.18
CA PHE A 170 -0.44 20.80 -5.34
C PHE A 170 -0.70 20.14 -6.72
N PRO A 171 -0.16 20.61 -7.88
CA PRO A 171 -0.54 20.04 -9.17
C PRO A 171 0.23 18.78 -9.60
N THR A 172 1.43 18.51 -9.11
CA THR A 172 2.30 17.47 -9.74
C THR A 172 2.28 16.10 -9.08
N SER A 173 1.73 15.95 -7.88
CA SER A 173 1.85 14.71 -7.10
C SER A 173 0.51 14.00 -6.82
N PHE A 174 -0.63 14.69 -6.98
CA PHE A 174 -1.94 14.20 -6.56
C PHE A 174 -3.01 14.12 -7.67
N CYS A 175 -2.92 14.91 -8.74
CA CYS A 175 -3.84 14.86 -9.89
C CYS A 175 -3.09 15.17 -11.19
N LYS A 176 -2.81 14.17 -12.02
CA LYS A 176 -2.83 14.42 -13.46
C LYS A 176 -4.30 14.36 -13.85
N VAL A 177 -4.84 15.50 -14.26
CA VAL A 177 -6.11 15.61 -15.00
C VAL A 177 -5.94 14.90 -16.34
#